data_AF-A0A820H089-F1
#
_entry.id   AF-A0A820H089-F1
#
_cell.length_a   1.000
_cell.length_b   1.000
_cell.length_c   1.000
_cell.angle_alpha   90.00
_cell.angle_beta   90.00
_cell.angle_gamma   90.00
#
_symmetry.space_group_name_H-M   'P 1'
#
loop_
_entity.id
_entity.type
_entity.pdbx_description
1 polymer ?
#
loop_
_entity_poly.entity_id
_entity_poly.type
_entity_poly.pdbx_seq_one_letter_code
_entity_poly.pdbx_strand_id
1 'polypeptide(L)'
;MKNINIQTSFISNITNSQNFTISTKLLINETNKYNLSFTNSTLAYSNRTLETKIQCIGSLYNQSCLFKNLYYVDNTFAILIVKGSYLPEYSTQTDAFNLWPTKPNKREFDSYYHLQIFVRNITNPRRIPYVTLYFGQPWLHNIGHALFDGLYPAYVALIRFSPRHLHPFRILADIGECKDCWSEDV
;
A
#
# COMPACT_ATOMS: atom_id res chain seq x y z
N MET A 1 -7.27 -18.30 12.57
CA MET A 1 -6.69 -16.95 12.47
C MET A 1 -7.62 -16.09 11.64
N LYS A 2 -8.00 -14.90 12.14
CA LYS A 2 -8.88 -13.97 11.40
C LYS A 2 -8.03 -13.27 10.35
N ASN A 3 -8.44 -13.30 9.08
CA ASN A 3 -7.79 -12.57 7.99
C ASN A 3 -7.84 -11.06 8.27
N ILE A 4 -6.74 -10.49 8.76
CA ILE A 4 -6.57 -9.05 8.91
C ILE A 4 -6.15 -8.53 7.54
N ASN A 5 -7.06 -7.89 6.82
CA ASN A 5 -6.70 -7.19 5.60
C ASN A 5 -6.36 -5.75 5.92
N ILE A 6 -5.25 -5.30 5.37
CA ILE A 6 -4.70 -3.99 5.61
C ILE A 6 -4.67 -3.30 4.26
N GLN A 7 -5.44 -2.22 4.11
CA GLN A 7 -5.31 -1.32 2.97
C GLN A 7 -4.03 -0.50 3.23
N THR A 8 -2.87 -1.14 3.02
CA THR A 8 -1.57 -0.60 3.41
C THR A 8 -1.00 0.31 2.36
N SER A 9 -0.56 1.48 2.79
CA SER A 9 0.29 2.39 2.06
C SER A 9 1.72 2.12 2.53
N PHE A 10 2.38 1.17 1.88
CA PHE A 10 3.74 0.81 2.24
C PHE A 10 4.73 1.82 1.69
N ILE A 11 5.59 2.41 2.54
CA ILE A 11 6.44 3.51 2.09
C ILE A 11 7.83 3.44 2.75
N SER A 12 8.89 3.52 1.95
CA SER A 12 10.30 3.54 2.41
C SER A 12 11.12 4.57 1.65
N ASN A 13 12.27 4.99 2.21
CA ASN A 13 13.04 6.11 1.68
C ASN A 13 14.53 6.14 2.03
N ILE A 14 15.34 6.73 1.14
CA ILE A 14 16.71 7.23 1.36
C ILE A 14 16.84 8.60 0.67
N THR A 15 17.36 9.64 1.32
CA THR A 15 17.14 11.06 0.96
C THR A 15 18.07 11.67 -0.11
N ASN A 16 17.54 12.55 -0.99
CA ASN A 16 18.01 13.95 -1.19
C ASN A 16 17.07 14.80 -2.08
N SER A 17 17.09 16.12 -1.84
CA SER A 17 16.08 17.14 -2.18
C SER A 17 16.01 17.62 -3.64
N GLN A 18 14.82 17.97 -4.13
CA GLN A 18 14.44 19.35 -4.59
C GLN A 18 13.00 19.41 -5.13
N ASN A 19 12.43 20.63 -5.09
CA ASN A 19 11.01 21.01 -5.17
C ASN A 19 10.36 20.87 -6.57
N PHE A 20 9.04 20.60 -6.62
CA PHE A 20 8.16 21.08 -7.70
C PHE A 20 6.67 21.10 -7.28
N THR A 21 5.94 22.13 -7.69
CA THR A 21 4.51 22.36 -7.37
C THR A 21 3.71 22.44 -8.67
N ILE A 22 2.65 21.63 -8.84
CA ILE A 22 1.59 21.88 -9.84
C ILE A 22 0.24 21.52 -9.20
N SER A 23 -0.69 22.48 -9.23
CA SER A 23 -2.06 22.37 -8.75
C SER A 23 -3.01 22.39 -9.95
N THR A 24 -3.89 21.40 -10.06
CA THR A 24 -5.03 21.43 -10.98
C THR A 24 -6.32 21.22 -10.21
N LYS A 25 -7.10 22.31 -10.08
CA LYS A 25 -8.50 22.29 -9.67
C LYS A 25 -9.34 21.74 -10.83
N LEU A 26 -10.13 20.70 -10.57
CA LEU A 26 -11.18 20.24 -11.46
C LEU A 26 -12.53 20.49 -10.80
N LEU A 27 -13.23 21.51 -11.29
CA LEU A 27 -14.66 21.76 -11.07
C LEU A 27 -15.44 20.85 -12.02
N ILE A 28 -16.39 20.08 -11.48
CA ILE A 28 -17.39 19.37 -12.30
C ILE A 28 -18.76 19.86 -11.86
N ASN A 29 -19.44 20.52 -12.79
CA ASN A 29 -20.83 20.94 -12.72
C ASN A 29 -21.72 19.80 -13.23
N GLU A 30 -22.80 19.52 -12.51
CA GLU A 30 -23.82 18.54 -12.88
C GLU A 30 -24.75 19.10 -13.96
N THR A 31 -25.08 18.27 -14.96
CA THR A 31 -26.46 17.92 -15.40
C THR A 31 -26.43 17.31 -16.81
N ASN A 32 -26.85 16.05 -16.94
CA ASN A 32 -27.95 15.61 -17.83
C ASN A 32 -27.92 14.10 -18.16
N LYS A 33 -29.04 13.45 -17.80
CA LYS A 33 -29.82 12.46 -18.57
C LYS A 33 -29.09 11.64 -19.64
N TYR A 34 -28.61 10.45 -19.26
CA TYR A 34 -28.61 9.26 -20.12
C TYR A 34 -28.82 8.00 -19.27
N ASN A 35 -30.05 7.49 -19.25
CA ASN A 35 -30.35 6.14 -18.82
C ASN A 35 -30.46 5.28 -20.08
N LEU A 36 -29.45 4.46 -20.35
CA LEU A 36 -29.52 3.10 -20.93
C LEU A 36 -28.07 2.63 -21.21
N SER A 37 -27.68 1.45 -20.70
CA SER A 37 -26.35 0.80 -20.71
C SER A 37 -25.42 0.96 -19.48
N PHE A 38 -25.94 1.34 -18.31
CA PHE A 38 -25.10 1.61 -17.12
C PHE A 38 -24.81 0.41 -16.21
N THR A 39 -25.34 -0.80 -16.47
CA THR A 39 -25.22 -1.95 -15.54
C THR A 39 -23.95 -2.79 -15.75
N ASN A 40 -23.51 -2.98 -16.99
CA ASN A 40 -22.27 -3.73 -17.26
C ASN A 40 -21.01 -2.88 -17.03
N SER A 41 -21.08 -1.58 -17.34
CA SER A 41 -19.95 -0.66 -17.17
C SER A 41 -19.66 -0.38 -15.69
N THR A 42 -20.68 -0.25 -14.84
CA THR A 42 -20.48 -0.04 -13.39
C THR A 42 -20.00 -1.29 -12.67
N LEU A 43 -20.47 -2.49 -13.04
CA LEU A 43 -19.96 -3.74 -12.47
C LEU A 43 -18.51 -3.97 -12.92
N ALA A 44 -18.19 -3.76 -14.20
CA ALA A 44 -16.83 -3.84 -14.72
C ALA A 44 -15.90 -2.78 -14.09
N TYR A 45 -16.39 -1.55 -13.91
CA TYR A 45 -15.64 -0.46 -13.26
C TYR A 45 -15.44 -0.74 -11.77
N SER A 46 -16.47 -1.21 -11.05
CA SER A 46 -16.37 -1.68 -9.66
C SER A 46 -15.34 -2.81 -9.55
N ASN A 47 -15.26 -3.71 -10.52
CA ASN A 47 -14.31 -4.81 -10.49
C ASN A 47 -12.87 -4.35 -10.75
N ARG A 48 -12.67 -3.33 -11.60
CA ARG A 48 -11.37 -2.62 -11.72
C ARG A 48 -10.90 -1.95 -10.44
N THR A 49 -11.81 -1.66 -9.50
CA THR A 49 -11.43 -1.09 -8.21
C THR A 49 -10.82 -2.10 -7.24
N LEU A 50 -10.83 -3.40 -7.56
CA LEU A 50 -10.24 -4.46 -6.73
C LEU A 50 -8.78 -4.76 -7.09
N GLU A 51 -8.30 -4.29 -8.24
CA GLU A 51 -6.88 -4.42 -8.56
C GLU A 51 -6.03 -3.55 -7.64
N THR A 52 -4.84 -4.06 -7.33
CA THR A 52 -3.81 -3.28 -6.69
C THR A 52 -3.26 -2.25 -7.68
N LYS A 53 -3.23 -0.99 -7.27
CA LYS A 53 -2.57 0.09 -8.02
C LYS A 53 -1.36 0.56 -7.25
N ILE A 54 -0.27 0.82 -7.98
CA ILE A 54 1.00 1.28 -7.40
C ILE A 54 1.33 2.63 -8.02
N GLN A 55 1.59 3.62 -7.17
CA GLN A 55 2.12 4.91 -7.58
C GLN A 55 3.48 5.09 -6.90
N CYS A 56 4.54 5.23 -7.68
CA CYS A 56 5.88 5.45 -7.12
C CYS A 56 6.44 6.82 -7.50
N ILE A 57 7.20 7.41 -6.59
CA ILE A 57 7.86 8.71 -6.74
C ILE A 57 9.35 8.51 -6.42
N GLY A 58 10.22 9.07 -7.27
CA GLY A 58 11.68 8.96 -7.14
C GLY A 58 12.29 7.90 -8.06
N SER A 59 13.61 7.75 -8.01
CA SER A 59 14.36 6.75 -8.76
C SER A 59 14.30 5.38 -8.09
N LEU A 60 14.65 4.29 -8.78
CA LEU A 60 14.57 2.92 -8.22
C LEU A 60 15.39 2.72 -6.92
N TYR A 61 16.47 3.47 -6.72
CA TYR A 61 17.30 3.43 -5.51
C TYR A 61 16.80 4.36 -4.39
N ASN A 62 15.83 5.23 -4.70
CA ASN A 62 15.27 6.22 -3.80
C ASN A 62 13.78 6.38 -4.13
N GLN A 63 13.06 5.27 -4.05
CA GLN A 63 11.68 5.19 -4.46
C GLN A 63 10.77 5.12 -3.24
N SER A 64 9.70 5.91 -3.27
CA SER A 64 8.59 5.79 -2.34
C SER A 64 7.37 5.38 -3.13
N CYS A 65 6.71 4.29 -2.74
CA CYS A 65 5.55 3.77 -3.45
C CYS A 65 4.29 3.89 -2.59
N LEU A 66 3.14 4.04 -3.22
CA LEU A 66 1.83 4.06 -2.59
C LEU A 66 1.01 2.95 -3.22
N PHE A 67 0.66 1.97 -2.40
CA PHE A 67 -0.17 0.84 -2.81
C PHE A 67 -1.63 1.15 -2.46
N LYS A 68 -2.49 1.08 -3.46
CA LYS A 68 -3.94 1.11 -3.29
C LYS A 68 -4.46 -0.29 -3.50
N ASN A 69 -5.24 -0.79 -2.54
CA ASN A 69 -5.73 -2.17 -2.50
C ASN A 69 -4.57 -3.18 -2.45
N LEU A 70 -3.71 -3.03 -1.45
CA LEU A 70 -2.83 -4.11 -1.04
C LEU A 70 -3.65 -5.09 -0.19
N TYR A 71 -3.44 -6.39 -0.38
CA TYR A 71 -4.18 -7.43 0.32
C TYR A 71 -3.24 -8.20 1.24
N TYR A 72 -3.75 -8.78 2.32
CA TYR A 72 -3.00 -9.72 3.16
C TYR A 72 -3.67 -11.09 3.04
N VAL A 73 -2.96 -12.01 2.39
CA VAL A 73 -3.45 -13.35 2.01
C VAL A 73 -2.29 -14.32 2.22
N ASP A 74 -2.57 -15.53 2.72
CA ASP A 74 -1.55 -16.57 2.88
C ASP A 74 -0.36 -16.08 3.74
N ASN A 75 -0.67 -15.33 4.80
CA ASN A 75 0.28 -14.71 5.74
C ASN A 75 1.28 -13.72 5.13
N THR A 76 0.96 -13.12 3.98
CA THR A 76 1.83 -12.12 3.35
C THR A 76 1.05 -11.06 2.59
N PHE A 77 1.70 -9.93 2.32
CA PHE A 77 1.14 -8.90 1.46
C PHE A 77 1.12 -9.38 0.01
N ALA A 78 0.00 -9.17 -0.66
CA ALA A 78 -0.24 -9.59 -2.02
C ALA A 78 -0.75 -8.44 -2.91
N ILE A 79 -0.15 -8.34 -4.09
CA ILE A 79 -0.60 -7.52 -5.21
C ILE A 79 -1.51 -8.38 -6.07
N LEU A 80 -2.76 -7.95 -6.22
CA LEU A 80 -3.75 -8.65 -7.04
C LEU A 80 -3.98 -7.89 -8.34
N ILE A 81 -3.73 -8.53 -9.47
CA ILE A 81 -3.94 -7.93 -10.80
C ILE A 81 -4.65 -8.88 -11.77
N VAL A 82 -5.18 -8.34 -12.86
CA VAL A 82 -5.70 -9.13 -13.98
C VAL A 82 -4.64 -9.20 -15.09
N LYS A 83 -4.63 -10.27 -15.87
CA LYS A 83 -3.75 -10.42 -17.04
C LYS A 83 -3.84 -9.21 -17.96
N GLY A 84 -2.68 -8.68 -18.35
CA GLY A 84 -2.57 -7.48 -19.18
C GLY A 84 -2.64 -6.15 -18.41
N SER A 85 -2.86 -6.16 -17.09
CA SER A 85 -2.73 -4.95 -16.28
C SER A 85 -1.28 -4.50 -16.17
N TYR A 86 -1.08 -3.19 -16.28
CA TYR A 86 0.23 -2.58 -16.12
C TYR A 86 0.54 -2.31 -14.64
N LEU A 87 1.74 -2.70 -14.21
CA LEU A 87 2.35 -2.26 -12.96
C LEU A 87 3.64 -1.49 -13.28
N PRO A 88 3.88 -0.33 -12.64
CA PRO A 88 5.16 0.34 -12.79
C PRO A 88 6.28 -0.54 -12.24
N GLU A 89 7.52 -0.28 -12.65
CA GLU A 89 8.67 -0.85 -11.98
C GLU A 89 8.80 -0.26 -10.58
N TYR A 90 8.97 -1.12 -9.58
CA TYR A 90 9.14 -0.69 -8.20
C TYR A 90 10.18 -1.50 -7.43
N SER A 91 10.83 -0.82 -6.50
CA SER A 91 11.74 -1.39 -5.51
C SER A 91 11.46 -0.74 -4.16
N THR A 92 10.92 -1.53 -3.24
CA THR A 92 10.53 -1.06 -1.90
C THR A 92 11.26 -1.88 -0.85
N GLN A 93 11.68 -1.23 0.23
CA GLN A 93 12.27 -1.85 1.41
C GLN A 93 11.39 -1.54 2.61
N THR A 94 11.40 -2.36 3.66
CA THR A 94 10.61 -2.10 4.88
C THR A 94 11.39 -1.28 5.89
N ASP A 95 12.71 -1.31 5.78
CA ASP A 95 13.68 -0.81 6.74
C ASP A 95 15.04 -0.65 6.05
N ALA A 96 16.00 -0.02 6.72
CA ALA A 96 17.32 0.27 6.19
C ALA A 96 18.27 -0.95 6.06
N PHE A 97 17.89 -2.12 6.59
CA PHE A 97 18.79 -3.27 6.72
C PHE A 97 18.35 -4.49 5.93
N ASN A 98 17.13 -4.48 5.44
CA ASN A 98 16.66 -5.47 4.50
C ASN A 98 17.34 -5.25 3.15
N LEU A 99 18.43 -5.98 2.93
CA LEU A 99 19.22 -5.95 1.70
C LEU A 99 18.42 -6.46 0.49
N TRP A 100 17.30 -7.14 0.73
CA TRP A 100 16.42 -7.65 -0.32
C TRP A 100 15.15 -6.79 -0.40
N PRO A 101 14.77 -6.32 -1.61
CA PRO A 101 13.52 -5.59 -1.77
C PRO A 101 12.35 -6.43 -1.26
N THR A 102 11.61 -5.92 -0.29
CA THR A 102 10.37 -6.55 0.15
C THR A 102 9.32 -6.26 -0.92
N LYS A 103 9.15 -7.20 -1.84
CA LYS A 103 8.13 -7.16 -2.87
C LYS A 103 6.93 -7.99 -2.43
N PRO A 104 5.74 -7.39 -2.28
CA PRO A 104 4.53 -8.17 -2.03
C PRO A 104 4.33 -9.23 -3.11
N ASN A 105 3.81 -10.39 -2.73
CA ASN A 105 3.57 -11.49 -3.65
C ASN A 105 2.58 -11.07 -4.75
N LYS A 106 2.95 -11.27 -6.00
CA LYS A 106 2.07 -10.96 -7.13
C LYS A 106 1.17 -12.16 -7.43
N ARG A 107 -0.14 -11.93 -7.44
CA ARG A 107 -1.13 -12.91 -7.92
C ARG A 107 -1.90 -12.33 -9.09
N GLU A 108 -1.84 -13.05 -10.20
CA GLU A 108 -2.42 -12.63 -11.48
C GLU A 108 -3.64 -13.51 -11.82
N PHE A 109 -4.74 -12.88 -12.21
CA PHE A 109 -6.01 -13.53 -12.53
C PHE A 109 -6.31 -13.43 -14.02
N ASP A 110 -6.93 -14.45 -14.60
CA ASP A 110 -7.30 -14.45 -16.03
C ASP A 110 -8.37 -13.40 -16.38
N SER A 111 -9.23 -13.05 -15.40
CA SER A 111 -10.28 -12.06 -15.61
C SER A 111 -10.69 -11.37 -14.31
N TYR A 112 -11.36 -10.22 -14.46
CA TYR A 112 -11.98 -9.50 -13.36
C TYR A 112 -13.00 -10.32 -12.57
N TYR A 113 -13.67 -11.27 -13.22
CA TYR A 113 -14.63 -12.16 -12.58
C TYR A 113 -13.94 -13.06 -11.55
N HIS A 114 -12.82 -13.69 -11.91
CA HIS A 114 -12.04 -14.51 -10.99
C HIS A 114 -11.43 -13.69 -9.85
N LEU A 115 -10.93 -12.49 -10.14
CA LEU A 115 -10.45 -11.57 -9.11
C LEU A 115 -11.57 -11.21 -8.12
N GLN A 116 -12.77 -10.91 -8.62
CA GLN A 116 -13.91 -10.55 -7.79
C GLN A 116 -14.33 -11.71 -6.87
N ILE A 117 -14.40 -12.94 -7.40
CA ILE A 117 -14.69 -14.14 -6.60
C ILE A 117 -13.63 -14.31 -5.52
N PHE A 118 -12.34 -14.20 -5.88
CA PHE A 118 -11.25 -14.33 -4.93
C PHE A 118 -11.31 -13.29 -3.81
N VAL A 119 -11.55 -12.02 -4.16
CA VAL A 119 -11.63 -10.94 -3.16
C VAL A 119 -12.88 -11.08 -2.30
N ARG A 120 -14.06 -11.28 -2.89
CA ARG A 120 -15.33 -11.24 -2.13
C ARG A 120 -15.62 -12.53 -1.38
N ASN A 121 -15.30 -13.69 -1.96
CA ASN A 121 -15.76 -14.98 -1.44
C ASN A 121 -14.64 -15.74 -0.74
N ILE A 122 -13.40 -15.64 -1.22
CA ILE A 122 -12.28 -16.41 -0.68
C ILE A 122 -11.58 -15.64 0.43
N THR A 123 -11.12 -14.42 0.14
CA THR A 123 -10.38 -13.63 1.13
C THR A 123 -11.29 -12.82 2.06
N ASN A 124 -12.44 -12.35 1.55
CA ASN A 124 -13.43 -11.50 2.22
C ASN A 124 -12.77 -10.45 3.14
N PRO A 125 -11.99 -9.53 2.54
CA PRO A 125 -11.09 -8.67 3.30
C PRO A 125 -11.85 -7.62 4.12
N ARG A 126 -11.43 -7.41 5.37
CA ARG A 126 -11.80 -6.19 6.10
C ARG A 126 -11.06 -5.01 5.50
N ARG A 127 -11.79 -3.97 5.10
CA ARG A 127 -11.19 -2.72 4.62
C ARG A 127 -10.69 -1.89 5.80
N ILE A 128 -9.42 -1.48 5.74
CA ILE A 128 -8.88 -0.46 6.65
C ILE A 128 -8.98 0.90 5.97
N PRO A 129 -9.70 1.87 6.56
CA PRO A 129 -9.78 3.21 5.99
C PRO A 129 -8.45 3.96 6.16
N TYR A 130 -8.27 4.96 5.30
CA TYR A 130 -7.11 5.85 5.29
C TYR A 130 -5.78 5.16 4.94
N VAL A 131 -4.70 5.93 5.03
CA VAL A 131 -3.33 5.48 4.74
C VAL A 131 -2.84 4.68 5.94
N THR A 132 -2.24 3.51 5.70
CA THR A 132 -1.53 2.77 6.74
C THR A 132 -0.06 2.74 6.38
N LEU A 133 0.79 3.33 7.22
CA LEU A 133 2.23 3.35 7.10
C LEU A 133 2.81 2.03 7.61
N TYR A 134 3.41 1.23 6.72
CA TYR A 134 4.06 -0.03 7.08
C TYR A 134 5.58 0.11 7.01
N PHE A 135 6.26 -0.38 8.05
CA PHE A 135 7.73 -0.40 8.14
C PHE A 135 8.21 -1.51 9.07
N GLY A 136 9.43 -1.99 8.84
CA GLY A 136 10.09 -2.95 9.69
C GLY A 136 10.75 -2.27 10.89
N GLN A 137 10.69 -2.90 12.06
CA GLN A 137 11.38 -2.44 13.25
C GLN A 137 12.51 -3.41 13.62
N PRO A 138 13.67 -3.32 12.94
CA PRO A 138 14.84 -4.04 13.41
C PRO A 138 15.27 -3.45 14.77
N TRP A 139 15.76 -4.32 15.66
CA TRP A 139 16.28 -3.95 16.98
C TRP A 139 15.34 -3.10 17.84
N LEU A 140 14.10 -3.57 18.04
CA LEU A 140 13.12 -2.92 18.92
C LEU A 140 13.64 -2.56 20.31
N HIS A 141 14.60 -3.31 20.84
CA HIS A 141 15.24 -3.04 22.13
C HIS A 141 16.12 -1.77 22.12
N ASN A 142 16.48 -1.24 20.95
CA ASN A 142 17.22 -0.01 20.79
C ASN A 142 16.34 1.05 20.14
N ILE A 143 15.85 1.99 20.95
CA ILE A 143 14.95 3.05 20.50
C ILE A 143 15.56 3.91 19.38
N GLY A 144 16.87 4.11 19.36
CA GLY A 144 17.54 4.83 18.28
C GLY A 144 17.33 4.12 16.94
N HIS A 145 17.67 2.84 16.88
CA HIS A 145 17.47 2.03 15.69
C HIS A 145 16.00 1.94 15.27
N ALA A 146 15.09 1.69 16.22
CA ALA A 146 13.66 1.61 15.92
C ALA A 146 13.10 2.91 15.29
N LEU A 147 13.60 4.08 15.72
CA LEU A 147 13.21 5.37 15.17
C LEU A 147 13.84 5.65 13.80
N PHE A 148 15.13 5.39 13.62
CA PHE A 148 15.86 5.82 12.42
C PHE A 148 15.82 4.82 11.26
N ASP A 149 15.72 3.52 11.56
CA ASP A 149 15.93 2.48 10.54
C ASP A 149 14.63 2.06 9.86
N GLY A 150 13.51 2.20 10.56
CA GLY A 150 12.16 1.88 10.07
C GLY A 150 11.23 3.09 10.02
N LEU A 151 11.03 3.74 11.17
CA LEU A 151 10.02 4.81 11.27
C LEU A 151 10.39 6.04 10.45
N TYR A 152 11.65 6.50 10.51
CA TYR A 152 12.11 7.65 9.74
C TYR A 152 11.91 7.47 8.22
N PRO A 153 12.41 6.42 7.55
CA PRO A 153 12.18 6.25 6.12
C PRO A 153 10.68 6.16 5.79
N ALA A 154 9.88 5.53 6.64
CA ALA A 154 8.43 5.47 6.48
C ALA A 154 7.79 6.87 6.52
N TYR A 155 8.15 7.68 7.51
CA TYR A 155 7.68 9.06 7.64
C TYR A 155 8.09 9.93 6.45
N VAL A 156 9.36 9.87 6.02
CA VAL A 156 9.84 10.65 4.84
C VAL A 156 9.05 10.26 3.59
N ALA A 157 8.66 9.00 3.49
CA ALA A 157 7.92 8.53 2.35
C ALA A 157 6.43 8.95 2.42
N LEU A 158 5.83 9.03 3.61
CA LEU A 158 4.49 9.63 3.83
C LEU A 158 4.43 11.10 3.41
N ILE A 159 5.45 11.91 3.73
CA ILE A 159 5.48 13.33 3.36
C ILE A 159 5.63 13.54 1.84
N ARG A 160 6.29 12.63 1.11
CA ARG A 160 6.40 12.69 -0.36
C ARG A 160 5.06 12.56 -1.06
N PHE A 161 4.12 11.84 -0.47
CA PHE A 161 2.75 11.75 -0.96
C PHE A 161 1.87 12.85 -0.38
N SER A 162 2.29 14.12 -0.44
CA SER A 162 1.47 15.25 -0.01
C SER A 162 0.10 15.27 -0.73
N PRO A 163 -1.02 15.60 -0.06
CA PRO A 163 -1.18 16.00 1.35
C PRO A 163 -1.52 14.83 2.30
N ARG A 164 -1.14 13.59 1.98
CA ARG A 164 -1.55 12.40 2.75
C ARG A 164 -1.13 12.45 4.22
N HIS A 165 0.04 13.05 4.51
CA HIS A 165 0.51 13.27 5.88
C HIS A 165 -0.40 14.20 6.71
N LEU A 166 -1.27 14.99 6.08
CA LEU A 166 -2.25 15.86 6.76
C LEU A 166 -3.54 15.13 7.13
N HIS A 167 -3.71 13.88 6.71
CA HIS A 167 -4.88 13.06 7.01
C HIS A 167 -4.52 12.03 8.08
N PRO A 168 -5.49 11.56 8.88
CA PRO A 168 -5.26 10.45 9.80
C PRO A 168 -4.63 9.26 9.06
N PHE A 169 -3.55 8.73 9.61
CA PHE A 169 -2.91 7.52 9.14
C PHE A 169 -2.70 6.56 10.30
N ARG A 170 -2.54 5.29 9.99
CA ARG A 170 -2.25 4.24 10.96
C ARG A 170 -0.82 3.77 10.79
N ILE A 171 -0.19 3.35 11.87
CA ILE A 171 1.10 2.68 11.82
C ILE A 171 0.86 1.17 11.90
N LEU A 172 1.51 0.44 11.01
CA LEU A 172 1.68 -0.99 11.11
C LEU A 172 3.19 -1.25 11.18
N ALA A 173 3.68 -1.63 12.33
CA ALA A 173 5.08 -2.00 12.48
C ALA A 173 5.23 -3.51 12.31
N ASP A 174 6.18 -3.93 11.48
CA ASP A 174 6.67 -5.30 11.49
C ASP A 174 7.59 -5.49 12.68
N ILE A 175 7.09 -6.19 13.68
CA ILE A 175 7.87 -6.64 14.82
C ILE A 175 8.41 -8.00 14.39
N GLY A 176 9.56 -7.99 13.70
CA GLY A 176 10.20 -9.23 13.26
C GLY A 176 10.31 -10.23 14.42
N GLU A 177 10.26 -11.55 14.12
CA GLU A 177 10.20 -12.64 15.11
C GLU A 177 11.11 -12.40 16.31
N CYS A 178 10.56 -11.75 17.32
CA CYS A 178 11.29 -11.49 18.52
C CYS A 178 10.91 -12.60 19.47
N LYS A 179 11.71 -13.66 19.42
CA LYS A 179 11.56 -14.83 20.30
C LYS A 179 11.59 -14.43 21.79
N ASP A 180 12.19 -13.27 22.10
CA ASP A 180 12.44 -12.79 23.46
C ASP A 180 11.84 -11.39 23.75
N CYS A 181 11.01 -10.81 22.88
CA CYS A 181 10.42 -9.46 23.13
C CYS A 181 9.26 -9.46 24.14
N TRP A 182 9.05 -10.58 24.83
CA TRP A 182 8.13 -10.69 25.96
C TRP A 182 8.80 -10.32 27.30
N SER A 183 9.82 -9.46 27.29
CA SER A 183 10.44 -9.06 28.56
C SER A 183 9.77 -7.88 29.26
N GLU A 184 8.76 -7.22 28.68
CA GLU A 184 7.98 -6.23 29.42
C GLU A 184 6.49 -6.31 29.05
N ASP A 185 5.70 -6.76 30.02
CA ASP A 185 4.25 -6.59 30.08
C ASP A 185 3.85 -5.14 29.74
N VAL A 186 3.02 -4.96 28.70
CA VAL A 186 2.20 -3.77 28.47
C VAL A 186 0.80 -4.19 28.04
#